data_AF-A0A090VQ72-F1
#
_entry.id   AF-A0A090VQ72-F1
#
_cell.length_a   1.000
_cell.length_b   1.000
_cell.length_c   1.000
_cell.angle_alpha   90.00
_cell.angle_beta   90.00
_cell.angle_gamma   90.00
#
_symmetry.space_group_name_H-M   'P 1'
#
loop_
_entity.id
_entity.type
_entity.pdbx_description
1 polymer ?
#
loop_
_entity_poly.entity_id
_entity_poly.type
_entity_poly.pdbx_seq_one_letter_code
_entity_poly.pdbx_strand_id
1 'polypeptide(L)'
;MFYDPYLTFFQNDYLYLDSPRREVVKLVCFTALRYVANTVVSLGILFVVFKDVSIIKFSTIIYGIAFVILMLLFLYFISNPKQEEYYLFFNIRRFLIQPLILILLLPAFYYHKLTA
;
A
#
# COMPACT_ATOMS: atom_id res chain seq x y z
N MET A 1 17.29 3.03 -28.71
CA MET A 1 16.20 2.13 -29.16
C MET A 1 15.45 1.57 -27.95
N PHE A 2 14.78 2.44 -27.18
CA PHE A 2 13.83 2.03 -26.14
C PHE A 2 12.49 2.60 -26.58
N TYR A 3 11.82 1.87 -27.46
CA TYR A 3 10.43 2.10 -27.78
C TYR A 3 9.66 1.54 -26.59
N ASP A 4 9.25 2.40 -25.65
CA ASP A 4 8.45 2.01 -24.50
C ASP A 4 6.97 2.02 -24.95
N PRO A 5 6.37 0.86 -25.26
CA PRO A 5 5.01 0.80 -25.83
C PRO A 5 3.95 1.29 -24.84
N TYR A 6 4.33 1.45 -23.57
CA TYR A 6 3.48 1.92 -22.49
C TYR A 6 3.07 3.38 -22.64
N LEU A 7 3.88 4.25 -23.27
CA LEU A 7 3.51 5.66 -23.39
C LEU A 7 2.30 5.88 -24.31
N THR A 8 2.21 5.10 -25.39
CA THR A 8 1.13 5.19 -26.39
C THR A 8 -0.11 4.38 -25.99
N PHE A 9 0.06 3.30 -25.21
CA PHE A 9 -1.04 2.51 -24.68
C PHE A 9 -1.88 3.29 -23.66
N PHE A 10 -1.25 4.16 -22.85
CA PHE A 10 -1.96 4.91 -21.82
C PHE A 10 -2.51 6.28 -22.26
N GLN A 11 -2.07 6.84 -23.39
CA GLN A 11 -2.67 8.06 -23.94
C GLN A 11 -4.03 7.81 -24.60
N ASN A 12 -4.23 6.65 -25.23
CA ASN A 12 -5.50 6.33 -25.89
C ASN A 12 -6.58 5.84 -24.92
N ASP A 13 -6.26 4.99 -23.93
CA ASP A 13 -7.31 4.51 -23.00
C ASP A 13 -7.76 5.58 -21.99
N TYR A 14 -6.89 6.49 -21.54
CA TYR A 14 -7.26 7.53 -20.57
C TYR A 14 -8.22 8.60 -21.12
N LEU A 15 -8.21 8.85 -22.43
CA LEU A 15 -9.01 9.89 -23.09
C LEU A 15 -10.39 9.37 -23.55
N TYR A 16 -10.60 8.06 -23.61
CA TYR A 16 -11.83 7.42 -24.12
C TYR A 16 -12.70 6.75 -23.04
N LEU A 17 -12.30 6.79 -21.77
CA LEU A 17 -13.06 6.19 -20.67
C LEU A 17 -14.03 7.18 -20.05
N ASP A 18 -15.29 7.08 -20.48
CA ASP A 18 -16.45 7.79 -19.93
C ASP A 18 -16.45 7.78 -18.39
N SER A 19 -16.38 8.98 -17.80
CA SER A 19 -16.51 9.28 -16.36
C SER A 19 -15.28 8.97 -15.45
N PRO A 20 -14.18 9.77 -15.55
CA PRO A 20 -12.93 9.60 -14.81
C PRO A 20 -13.04 9.52 -13.27
N ARG A 21 -14.13 10.02 -12.67
CA ARG A 21 -14.36 9.92 -11.20
C ARG A 21 -14.71 8.51 -10.71
N ARG A 22 -15.39 7.68 -11.52
CA ARG A 22 -15.86 6.36 -11.04
C ARG A 22 -14.74 5.31 -11.00
N GLU A 23 -13.85 5.31 -11.99
CA GLU A 23 -12.75 4.34 -12.03
C GLU A 23 -11.68 4.62 -10.98
N VAL A 24 -11.40 5.89 -10.68
CA VAL A 24 -10.50 6.29 -9.58
C VAL A 24 -10.99 5.73 -8.25
N VAL A 25 -12.27 5.88 -7.93
CA VAL A 25 -12.86 5.33 -6.70
C VAL A 25 -12.76 3.80 -6.67
N LYS A 26 -13.04 3.14 -7.79
CA LYS A 26 -12.92 1.68 -7.94
C LYS A 26 -11.47 1.22 -7.70
N LEU A 27 -10.50 1.94 -8.26
CA LEU A 27 -9.07 1.67 -8.11
C LEU A 27 -8.57 1.88 -6.67
N VAL A 28 -8.98 2.98 -6.02
CA VAL A 28 -8.71 3.24 -4.60
C VAL A 28 -9.30 2.12 -3.76
N CYS A 29 -10.55 1.74 -4.00
CA CYS A 29 -11.25 0.70 -3.25
C CYS A 29 -10.56 -0.66 -3.37
N PHE A 30 -10.19 -1.10 -4.58
CA PHE A 30 -9.44 -2.36 -4.76
C PHE A 30 -8.05 -2.31 -4.12
N THR A 31 -7.39 -1.17 -4.14
CA THR A 31 -6.07 -1.01 -3.50
C THR A 31 -6.19 -1.05 -1.97
N ALA A 32 -7.19 -0.37 -1.41
CA ALA A 32 -7.49 -0.39 0.01
C ALA A 32 -7.87 -1.80 0.48
N LEU A 33 -8.72 -2.51 -0.26
CA LEU A 33 -9.11 -3.88 0.07
C LEU A 33 -7.90 -4.83 0.07
N ARG A 34 -7.00 -4.71 -0.92
CA ARG A 34 -5.75 -5.48 -0.94
C ARG A 34 -4.85 -5.16 0.26
N TYR A 35 -4.74 -3.89 0.63
CA TYR A 35 -3.95 -3.49 1.81
C TYR A 35 -4.53 -4.07 3.10
N VAL A 36 -5.86 -4.00 3.28
CA VAL A 36 -6.55 -4.57 4.44
C VAL A 36 -6.34 -6.08 4.50
N ALA A 37 -6.50 -6.80 3.39
CA ALA A 37 -6.25 -8.23 3.33
C ALA A 37 -4.79 -8.58 3.71
N ASN A 38 -3.80 -7.86 3.17
CA ASN A 38 -2.39 -8.05 3.53
C ASN A 38 -2.12 -7.75 5.00
N THR A 39 -2.75 -6.72 5.56
CA THR A 39 -2.64 -6.34 6.97
C THR A 39 -3.23 -7.42 7.87
N VAL A 40 -4.42 -7.95 7.56
CA VAL A 40 -5.07 -9.02 8.32
C VAL A 40 -4.18 -10.28 8.32
N VAL A 41 -3.64 -10.67 7.16
CA VAL A 41 -2.71 -11.80 7.07
C VAL A 41 -1.45 -11.54 7.88
N SER A 42 -0.86 -10.35 7.78
CA SER A 42 0.35 -9.98 8.51
C SER A 42 0.16 -9.97 10.03
N LEU A 43 -0.97 -9.43 10.51
CA LEU A 43 -1.33 -9.46 11.93
C LEU A 43 -1.59 -10.90 12.41
N GLY A 44 -2.21 -11.74 11.57
CA GLY A 44 -2.37 -13.18 11.85
C GLY A 44 -1.04 -13.90 12.01
N ILE A 45 -0.06 -13.62 11.14
CA ILE A 45 1.29 -14.18 11.26
C ILE A 45 1.95 -13.71 12.56
N LEU A 46 1.89 -12.41 12.88
CA LEU A 46 2.45 -11.87 14.13
C LEU A 46 1.78 -12.50 15.37
N PHE A 47 0.48 -12.77 15.32
CA PHE A 47 -0.22 -13.48 16.40
C PHE A 47 0.29 -14.89 16.61
N VAL A 48 0.50 -15.65 15.53
CA VAL A 48 1.00 -17.03 15.64
C VAL A 48 2.45 -17.06 16.12
N VAL A 49 3.28 -16.11 15.68
CA VAL A 49 4.72 -16.06 16.01
C VAL A 49 4.97 -15.60 17.45
N PHE A 50 4.37 -14.49 17.86
CA PHE A 50 4.65 -13.91 19.17
C PHE A 50 3.66 -14.33 20.25
N LYS A 51 2.40 -14.65 19.89
CA LYS A 51 1.28 -14.93 20.81
C LYS A 51 1.04 -13.88 21.91
N ASP A 52 1.62 -12.69 21.76
CA ASP A 52 1.50 -11.58 22.71
C ASP A 52 0.49 -10.54 22.23
N VAL A 53 -0.53 -10.28 23.05
CA VAL A 53 -1.61 -9.33 22.74
C VAL A 53 -1.09 -7.89 22.67
N SER A 54 -0.05 -7.56 23.45
CA SER A 54 0.60 -6.23 23.45
C SER A 54 1.27 -5.93 22.10
N ILE A 55 1.96 -6.92 21.52
CA ILE A 55 2.63 -6.83 20.22
C ILE A 55 1.61 -6.59 19.11
N ILE A 56 0.46 -7.28 19.17
CA ILE A 56 -0.62 -7.09 18.20
C ILE A 56 -1.25 -5.71 18.31
N LYS A 57 -1.56 -5.24 19.52
CA LYS A 57 -2.13 -3.89 19.71
C LYS A 57 -1.21 -2.83 19.11
N PHE A 58 0.10 -2.93 19.35
CA PHE A 58 1.08 -2.00 18.79
C PHE A 58 1.16 -2.09 17.26
N SER A 59 1.21 -3.33 16.73
CA SER A 59 1.23 -3.57 15.28
C SER A 59 0.00 -2.98 14.59
N THR A 60 -1.19 -3.20 15.14
CA THR A 60 -2.45 -2.69 14.59
C THR A 60 -2.46 -1.16 14.51
N ILE A 61 -1.89 -0.46 15.52
CA ILE A 61 -1.75 1.00 15.49
C ILE A 61 -0.82 1.43 14.34
N ILE A 62 0.33 0.78 14.19
CA ILE A 62 1.29 1.10 13.12
C ILE A 62 0.66 0.89 11.74
N TYR A 63 0.02 -0.26 11.52
CA TYR A 63 -0.69 -0.55 10.27
C TYR A 63 -1.82 0.45 10.01
N GLY A 64 -2.55 0.87 11.05
CA GLY A 64 -3.59 1.90 10.93
C GLY A 64 -3.05 3.26 10.52
N ILE A 65 -1.97 3.73 11.14
CA ILE A 65 -1.31 5.00 10.80
C ILE A 65 -0.76 4.94 9.36
N ALA A 66 -0.07 3.86 9.02
CA ALA A 66 0.44 3.64 7.66
C ALA A 66 -0.69 3.68 6.63
N PHE A 67 -1.81 3.01 6.88
CA PHE A 67 -2.97 3.04 6.00
C PHE A 67 -3.48 4.46 5.73
N VAL A 68 -3.63 5.26 6.78
CA VAL A 68 -4.12 6.66 6.64
C VAL A 68 -3.13 7.48 5.81
N ILE A 69 -1.84 7.43 6.13
CA ILE A 69 -0.81 8.18 5.40
C ILE A 69 -0.78 7.76 3.92
N LEU A 70 -0.73 6.46 3.66
CA LEU A 70 -0.66 5.94 2.29
C LEU A 70 -1.94 6.21 1.50
N MET A 71 -3.11 6.19 2.13
CA MET A 71 -4.38 6.53 1.49
C MET A 71 -4.45 8.02 1.14
N LEU A 72 -4.01 8.91 2.04
CA LEU A 72 -3.92 10.34 1.76
C LEU A 72 -2.94 10.63 0.61
N LEU A 73 -1.77 9.99 0.63
CA LEU A 73 -0.79 10.08 -0.46
C LEU A 73 -1.42 9.63 -1.79
N PHE A 74 -2.11 8.49 -1.79
CA PHE A 74 -2.75 7.94 -2.99
C PHE A 74 -3.81 8.89 -3.55
N LEU A 75 -4.63 9.52 -2.71
CA LEU A 75 -5.61 10.53 -3.13
C LEU A 75 -4.94 11.81 -3.66
N TYR A 76 -3.80 12.21 -3.08
CA TYR A 76 -3.02 13.35 -3.55
C TYR A 76 -2.47 13.12 -4.96
N PHE A 77 -1.82 11.97 -5.20
CA PHE A 77 -1.28 11.61 -6.52
C PHE A 77 -2.37 11.50 -7.60
N ILE A 78 -3.56 11.02 -7.23
CA ILE A 78 -4.68 10.91 -8.18
C ILE A 78 -5.23 12.28 -8.60
N SER A 79 -5.12 13.29 -7.73
CA SER A 79 -5.65 14.62 -7.98
C SER A 79 -4.69 15.50 -8.78
N ASN A 80 -3.39 15.18 -8.79
CA ASN A 80 -2.35 15.91 -9.54
C ASN A 80 -1.48 14.95 -10.37
N PRO A 81 -2.00 14.40 -11.49
CA PRO A 81 -1.24 13.46 -12.31
C PRO A 81 -0.15 14.20 -13.12
N LYS A 82 1.01 14.45 -12.51
CA LYS A 82 2.21 14.87 -13.24
C LYS A 82 2.94 13.64 -13.79
N GLN A 83 3.36 13.69 -15.05
CA GLN A 83 4.01 12.57 -15.74
C GLN A 83 5.27 12.03 -15.02
N GLU A 84 5.97 12.89 -14.27
CA GLU A 84 7.17 12.54 -13.50
C GLU A 84 6.85 11.70 -12.24
N GLU A 85 5.61 11.76 -11.75
CA GLU A 85 5.18 11.14 -10.50
C GLU A 85 4.60 9.72 -10.69
N TYR A 86 4.50 9.23 -11.94
CA TYR A 86 3.99 7.89 -12.24
C TYR A 86 4.86 6.76 -11.69
N TYR A 87 6.18 6.96 -11.64
CA TYR A 87 7.08 6.03 -10.96
C TYR A 87 6.75 5.92 -9.47
N LEU A 88 6.45 7.04 -8.80
CA LEU A 88 6.08 7.04 -7.39
C LEU A 88 4.75 6.31 -7.17
N PHE A 89 3.76 6.51 -8.04
CA PHE A 89 2.49 5.78 -7.96
C PHE A 89 2.67 4.25 -8.09
N PHE A 90 3.52 3.80 -9.02
CA PHE A 90 3.80 2.36 -9.17
C PHE A 90 4.56 1.79 -7.96
N ASN A 91 5.51 2.55 -7.40
CA ASN A 91 6.25 2.15 -6.21
C ASN A 91 5.38 2.12 -4.96
N ILE A 92 4.48 3.10 -4.79
CA ILE A 92 3.48 3.13 -3.72
C ILE A 92 2.61 1.88 -3.78
N ARG A 93 2.09 1.49 -4.96
CA ARG A 93 1.33 0.24 -5.10
C ARG A 93 2.12 -0.99 -4.65
N ARG A 94 3.41 -1.09 -4.99
CA ARG A 94 4.27 -2.21 -4.52
C ARG A 94 4.45 -2.17 -3.01
N PHE A 95 4.64 -0.99 -2.43
CA PHE A 95 4.75 -0.81 -0.98
C PHE A 95 3.47 -1.19 -0.23
N LEU A 96 2.29 -0.87 -0.78
CA LEU A 96 0.99 -1.26 -0.20
C LEU A 96 0.71 -2.76 -0.32
N ILE A 97 1.16 -3.38 -1.41
CA ILE A 97 0.89 -4.81 -1.68
C ILE A 97 1.89 -5.71 -0.95
N GLN A 98 3.14 -5.26 -0.79
CA GLN A 98 4.16 -6.03 -0.09
C GLN A 98 4.04 -5.87 1.43
N PRO A 99 4.20 -6.95 2.20
CA PRO A 99 4.19 -6.91 3.66
C PRO A 99 5.53 -6.39 4.21
N LEU A 100 5.98 -5.22 3.74
CA LEU A 100 7.23 -4.59 4.18
C LEU A 100 7.17 -4.23 5.67
N ILE A 101 5.99 -3.78 6.13
CA ILE A 101 5.73 -3.50 7.54
C ILE A 101 5.91 -4.78 8.37
N LEU A 102 5.46 -5.95 7.90
CA LEU A 102 5.65 -7.23 8.59
C LEU A 102 7.13 -7.58 8.74
N ILE A 103 7.90 -7.44 7.66
CA ILE A 103 9.35 -7.70 7.65
C ILE A 103 10.08 -6.76 8.60
N LEU A 104 9.62 -5.51 8.74
CA LEU A 104 10.19 -4.54 9.68
C LEU A 104 9.80 -4.84 11.15
N LEU A 105 8.55 -5.22 11.40
CA LEU A 105 8.04 -5.48 12.75
C LEU A 105 8.61 -6.78 13.34
N LEU A 106 8.86 -7.81 12.53
CA LEU A 106 9.44 -9.08 12.98
C LEU A 106 10.74 -8.91 13.80
N PRO A 107 11.81 -8.30 13.27
CA PRO A 107 13.04 -8.07 14.02
C PRO A 107 12.85 -7.04 15.13
N ALA A 108 12.02 -6.00 14.92
CA ALA A 108 11.77 -4.99 15.95
C ALA A 108 11.18 -5.60 17.24
N PHE A 109 10.19 -6.48 17.11
CA PHE A 109 9.61 -7.19 18.26
C PHE A 109 10.52 -8.27 18.80
N TYR A 110 11.28 -8.95 17.94
CA TYR A 110 12.27 -9.92 18.38
C TYR A 110 13.32 -9.26 19.30
N TYR A 111 13.85 -8.09 18.92
CA TYR A 111 14.77 -7.31 19.74
C TYR A 111 14.12 -6.77 21.02
N HIS A 112 12.86 -6.32 20.94
CA HIS A 112 12.14 -5.84 22.12
C HIS A 112 11.98 -6.95 23.18
N LYS A 113 11.62 -8.17 22.77
CA LYS A 113 11.50 -9.33 23.67
C LYS A 113 12.86 -9.78 24.23
N LEU A 114 13.95 -9.58 23.50
CA LEU A 114 15.29 -9.97 23.96
C LEU A 114 15.86 -9.00 25.02
N THR A 115 15.38 -7.76 25.03
CA THR A 115 15.87 -6.68 25.91
C THR A 115 14.99 -6.49 27.15
N ALA A 116 13.73 -6.94 27.11
CA ALA A 116 12.77 -6.94 28.22
C ALA A 116 12.87 -8.23 29.05
#